data_AF-A0A6J4MFH2-F1
#
_entry.id   AF-A0A6J4MFH2-F1
#
_cell.length_a   1.000
_cell.length_b   1.000
_cell.length_c   1.000
_cell.angle_alpha   90.00
_cell.angle_beta   90.00
_cell.angle_gamma   90.00
#
_symmetry.space_group_name_H-M   'P 1'
#
loop_
_entity.id
_entity.type
_entity.pdbx_description
1 polymer ?
#
loop_
_entity_poly.entity_id
_entity_poly.type
_entity_poly.pdbx_seq_one_letter_code
_entity_poly.pdbx_strand_id
1 'polypeptide(L)'
;MFSGTPRDGHGHHQASGILAREAYAAAADTARFPTRRFGPAWAPSKLYHNRTYWQHEGATLRYNAGEYSALLGQSYAEVAAVSRSQHKSQGFGSLQQKG
;
A
#
# COMPACT_ATOMS: atom_id res chain seq x y z
N MET A 1 1.60 -0.45 3.21
CA MET A 1 3.04 -0.09 3.21
C MET A 1 3.91 -1.33 3.41
N PHE A 2 5.21 -1.22 3.11
CA PHE A 2 6.23 -2.18 3.54
C PHE A 2 6.47 -2.12 5.05
N SER A 3 7.11 -3.13 5.63
CA SER A 3 7.29 -3.22 7.09
C SER A 3 8.33 -2.25 7.64
N GLY A 4 9.32 -1.88 6.83
CA GLY A 4 10.51 -1.13 7.22
C GLY A 4 11.67 -2.03 7.68
N THR A 5 11.66 -3.31 7.33
CA THR A 5 12.65 -4.29 7.77
C THR A 5 13.38 -4.94 6.58
N PRO A 6 14.54 -5.57 6.77
CA PRO A 6 15.23 -6.29 5.69
C PRO A 6 14.38 -7.38 5.02
N ARG A 7 13.30 -7.84 5.68
CA ARG A 7 12.35 -8.82 5.11
C ARG A 7 11.53 -8.28 3.95
N ASP A 8 11.54 -6.96 3.69
CA ASP A 8 10.84 -6.35 2.57
C ASP A 8 11.52 -6.63 1.20
N GLY A 9 12.63 -7.37 1.20
CA GLY A 9 13.35 -7.82 0.01
C GLY A 9 14.35 -6.76 -0.47
N HIS A 10 13.91 -5.88 -1.37
CA HIS A 10 14.77 -4.79 -1.88
C HIS A 10 14.98 -3.70 -0.82
N GLY A 11 16.19 -3.12 -0.77
CA GLY A 11 16.51 -2.02 0.15
C GLY A 11 15.60 -0.80 -0.01
N HIS A 12 15.11 -0.52 -1.22
CA HIS A 12 14.14 0.55 -1.46
C HIS A 12 12.79 0.28 -0.77
N HIS A 13 12.35 -0.98 -0.69
CA HIS A 13 11.14 -1.34 0.04
C HIS A 13 11.32 -1.08 1.53
N GLN A 14 12.44 -1.52 2.11
CA GLN A 14 12.77 -1.27 3.52
C GLN A 14 12.82 0.24 3.80
N ALA A 15 13.56 1.01 3.01
CA ALA A 15 13.67 2.46 3.18
C ALA A 15 12.28 3.14 3.11
N SER A 16 11.43 2.74 2.17
CA SER A 16 10.06 3.28 2.07
C SER A 16 9.20 2.97 3.31
N GLY A 17 9.35 1.79 3.90
CA GLY A 17 8.63 1.40 5.12
C GLY A 17 9.10 2.18 6.35
N ILE A 18 10.39 2.46 6.47
CA ILE A 18 10.96 3.32 7.52
C ILE A 18 10.41 4.74 7.36
N LEU A 19 10.57 5.32 6.16
CA LEU A 19 10.13 6.69 5.86
C LEU A 19 8.63 6.89 6.07
N ALA A 20 7.81 5.88 5.77
CA ALA A 20 6.37 5.95 5.99
C ALA A 20 6.00 6.13 7.47
N ARG A 21 6.71 5.49 8.40
CA ARG A 21 6.46 5.61 9.85
C ARG A 21 6.88 6.99 10.35
N GLU A 22 8.04 7.46 9.91
CA GLU A 22 8.54 8.81 10.22
C GLU A 22 7.58 9.88 9.70
N ALA A 23 7.10 9.74 8.46
CA ALA A 23 6.13 10.66 7.87
C ALA A 23 4.79 10.62 8.62
N TYR A 24 4.30 9.44 9.00
CA TYR A 24 3.07 9.31 9.78
C TYR A 24 3.16 10.05 11.13
N ALA A 25 4.28 9.87 11.85
CA ALA A 25 4.51 10.54 13.12
C ALA A 25 4.64 12.07 12.97
N ALA A 26 5.28 12.52 11.89
CA ALA A 26 5.56 13.93 11.66
C ALA A 26 4.43 14.69 10.95
N ALA A 27 3.44 14.01 10.37
CA ALA A 27 2.39 14.65 9.55
C ALA A 27 1.57 15.71 10.29
N ALA A 28 1.39 15.55 11.61
CA ALA A 28 0.69 16.49 12.48
C ALA A 28 1.61 17.49 13.20
N ASP A 29 2.93 17.39 13.00
CA ASP A 29 3.92 18.21 13.72
C ASP A 29 4.08 19.59 13.08
N THR A 30 3.33 20.56 13.61
CA THR A 30 3.40 21.96 13.15
C THR A 30 4.64 22.71 13.64
N ALA A 31 5.42 22.15 14.58
CA ALA A 31 6.69 22.74 14.97
C ALA A 31 7.76 22.41 13.92
N ARG A 32 7.79 21.15 13.46
CA ARG A 32 8.66 20.70 12.37
C ARG A 32 8.20 21.21 11.00
N PHE A 33 6.87 21.27 10.77
CA PHE A 33 6.27 21.75 9.53
C PHE A 33 5.27 22.90 9.78
N PRO A 34 5.75 24.14 9.91
CA PRO A 34 4.90 25.29 10.22
C PRO A 34 3.82 25.57 9.15
N THR A 35 2.59 25.75 9.63
CA THR A 35 1.41 25.94 8.77
C THR A 35 1.52 27.11 7.80
N ARG A 36 2.19 28.20 8.18
CA ARG A 36 2.42 29.36 7.29
C ARG A 36 3.19 29.00 6.02
N ARG A 37 4.06 27.97 6.07
CA ARG A 37 4.89 27.54 4.94
C ARG A 37 4.33 26.30 4.25
N PHE A 38 3.78 25.35 5.00
CA PHE A 38 3.41 24.03 4.48
C PHE A 38 1.89 23.79 4.40
N GLY A 39 1.08 24.76 4.81
CA GLY A 39 -0.37 24.62 4.90
C GLY A 39 -0.81 23.88 6.17
N PRO A 40 -2.13 23.67 6.36
CA PRO A 40 -2.67 22.98 7.51
C PRO A 40 -2.09 21.57 7.64
N ALA A 41 -1.80 21.16 8.88
CA ALA A 41 -1.35 19.81 9.17
C ALA A 41 -2.47 18.79 8.89
N TRP A 42 -2.08 17.59 8.48
CA TRP A 42 -2.99 16.46 8.33
C TRP A 42 -2.62 15.39 9.36
N ALA A 43 -3.60 14.98 10.18
CA ALA A 43 -3.40 13.99 11.23
C ALA A 43 -3.93 12.61 10.77
N PRO A 44 -3.06 11.72 10.23
CA PRO A 44 -3.50 10.41 9.81
C PRO A 44 -3.91 9.57 11.02
N SER A 45 -5.04 8.86 10.92
CA SER A 45 -5.59 8.11 12.06
C SER A 45 -5.04 6.69 12.20
N LYS A 46 -4.66 6.06 11.09
CA LYS A 46 -4.19 4.66 11.06
C LYS A 46 -3.10 4.47 10.02
N LEU A 47 -2.12 3.64 10.34
CA LEU A 47 -1.07 3.18 9.42
C LEU A 47 -1.10 1.66 9.33
N TYR A 48 -1.20 1.14 8.10
CA TYR A 48 -1.21 -0.30 7.83
C TYR A 48 -0.04 -0.71 6.96
N HIS A 49 0.60 -1.83 7.30
CA HIS A 49 1.56 -2.50 6.43
C HIS A 49 0.99 -3.83 5.92
N ASN A 50 1.41 -4.21 4.71
CA ASN A 50 0.88 -5.41 4.07
C ASN A 50 1.55 -6.67 4.63
N ARG A 51 0.78 -7.74 4.80
CA ARG A 51 1.22 -9.08 5.23
C ARG A 51 1.00 -10.16 4.14
N THR A 52 0.56 -9.79 2.93
CA THR A 52 -0.02 -10.77 1.99
C THR A 52 0.93 -11.49 1.04
N TYR A 53 2.24 -11.22 1.03
CA TYR A 53 3.12 -11.84 0.00
C TYR A 53 4.05 -12.93 0.53
N TRP A 54 4.43 -12.90 1.80
CA TRP A 54 5.44 -13.84 2.34
C TRP A 54 5.06 -14.42 3.71
N GLN A 55 4.16 -13.77 4.47
CA GLN A 55 3.78 -14.15 5.84
C GLN A 55 2.37 -13.64 6.17
N HIS A 56 1.35 -14.42 5.80
CA HIS A 56 -0.06 -14.09 6.10
C HIS A 56 -0.42 -14.23 7.59
N GLU A 57 0.44 -14.92 8.36
CA GLU A 57 0.29 -15.07 9.79
C GLU A 57 0.40 -13.73 10.53
N GLY A 58 -0.44 -13.55 11.55
CA GLY A 58 -0.48 -12.31 12.33
C GLY A 58 -1.10 -11.11 11.62
N ALA A 59 -1.77 -11.29 10.47
CA ALA A 59 -2.59 -10.25 9.88
C ALA A 59 -3.80 -9.94 10.81
N THR A 60 -3.87 -8.71 11.31
CA THR A 60 -4.93 -8.24 12.21
C THR A 60 -6.16 -7.70 11.48
N LEU A 61 -6.05 -7.51 10.16
CA LEU A 61 -7.13 -7.02 9.31
C LEU A 61 -7.05 -7.73 7.95
N ARG A 62 -8.20 -8.21 7.46
CA ARG A 62 -8.32 -8.96 6.21
C ARG A 62 -9.47 -8.40 5.37
N TYR A 63 -9.29 -8.41 4.07
CA TYR A 63 -10.28 -8.00 3.08
C TYR A 63 -10.39 -9.07 1.99
N ASN A 64 -11.60 -9.32 1.48
CA ASN A 64 -11.80 -10.24 0.38
C ASN A 64 -11.53 -9.55 -0.96
N ALA A 65 -10.29 -9.63 -1.45
CA ALA A 65 -9.93 -9.08 -2.75
C ALA A 65 -10.51 -9.87 -3.94
N GLY A 66 -11.05 -11.08 -3.73
CA GLY A 66 -11.75 -11.85 -4.76
C GLY A 66 -13.24 -11.50 -4.90
N GLU A 67 -13.76 -10.63 -4.03
CA GLU A 67 -15.17 -10.24 -4.07
C GLU A 67 -15.53 -9.51 -5.37
N TYR A 68 -16.66 -9.90 -5.96
CA TYR A 68 -17.22 -9.26 -7.14
C TYR A 68 -17.88 -7.93 -6.77
N SER A 69 -17.53 -6.86 -7.46
CA SER A 69 -18.20 -5.57 -7.32
C SER A 69 -19.24 -5.39 -8.43
N ALA A 70 -20.52 -5.44 -8.04
CA ALA A 70 -21.63 -5.21 -8.98
C ALA A 70 -21.59 -3.83 -9.63
N LEU A 71 -21.06 -2.83 -8.92
CA LEU A 71 -20.86 -1.48 -9.46
C LEU A 71 -19.80 -1.46 -10.58
N LEU A 72 -18.72 -2.23 -10.43
CA LEU A 72 -17.60 -2.24 -11.37
C LEU A 72 -17.75 -3.30 -12.46
N GLY A 73 -18.68 -4.24 -12.30
CA GLY A 73 -18.87 -5.36 -13.21
C GLY A 73 -17.76 -6.42 -13.17
N GLN A 74 -16.89 -6.40 -12.16
CA GLN A 74 -15.68 -7.23 -12.03
C GLN A 74 -15.26 -7.38 -10.56
N SER A 75 -14.44 -8.39 -10.26
CA SER A 75 -13.82 -8.55 -8.94
C SER A 75 -12.63 -7.62 -8.72
N TYR A 76 -12.29 -7.32 -7.46
CA TYR A 76 -11.10 -6.51 -7.17
C TYR A 76 -9.79 -7.20 -7.60
N ALA A 77 -9.78 -8.53 -7.67
CA ALA A 77 -8.68 -9.32 -8.19
C ALA A 77 -8.50 -9.12 -9.70
N GLU A 78 -9.61 -9.04 -10.46
CA GLU A 78 -9.62 -8.71 -11.89
C GLU A 78 -9.05 -7.30 -12.13
N VAL A 79 -9.51 -6.30 -11.35
CA VAL A 79 -8.97 -4.93 -11.41
C VAL A 79 -7.45 -4.93 -11.15
N ALA A 80 -7.00 -5.65 -10.12
CA ALA A 80 -5.59 -5.76 -9.79
C ALA A 80 -4.76 -6.46 -10.88
N ALA A 81 -5.32 -7.48 -11.55
CA ALA A 81 -4.67 -8.16 -12.67
C ALA A 81 -4.48 -7.22 -13.87
N VAL A 82 -5.52 -6.45 -14.23
CA VAL A 82 -5.42 -5.44 -15.29
C VAL A 82 -4.38 -4.37 -14.94
N SER A 83 -4.39 -3.86 -13.71
CA SER A 83 -3.39 -2.89 -13.23
C SER A 83 -1.96 -3.43 -13.35
N ARG A 84 -1.71 -4.68 -12.89
CA ARG A 84 -0.39 -5.31 -12.99
C ARG A 84 0.07 -5.46 -14.45
N SER A 85 -0.84 -5.82 -15.35
CA SER A 85 -0.54 -5.94 -16.78
C SER A 85 -0.22 -4.61 -17.46
N GLN A 86 -0.46 -3.44 -16.82
CA GLN A 86 -0.02 -2.14 -17.35
C GLN A 86 1.47 -1.85 -17.12
N HIS A 87 2.18 -2.66 -16.33
CA HIS A 87 3.63 -2.57 -16.19
C HIS A 87 4.33 -3.23 -17.41
N LYS A 88 4.05 -2.70 -18.61
CA LYS A 88 4.37 -3.30 -19.92
C LYS A 88 5.87 -3.56 -20.12
N SER A 89 6.73 -2.66 -19.65
CA SER A 89 8.20 -2.79 -19.78
C SER A 89 8.83 -3.71 -18.71
N GLN A 90 8.07 -4.21 -17.75
CA GLN A 90 8.58 -4.98 -16.61
C GLN A 90 8.20 -6.47 -16.68
N GLY A 91 7.48 -6.89 -17.73
CA GLY A 91 7.10 -8.29 -17.91
C GLY A 91 6.02 -8.79 -16.96
N PHE A 92 5.27 -7.91 -16.30
CA PHE A 92 4.17 -8.28 -15.38
C PHE A 92 2.83 -8.57 -16.07
N GLY A 93 2.84 -8.78 -17.39
CA GLY A 93 1.65 -9.21 -18.12
C GLY A 93 1.18 -10.56 -17.60
N SER A 94 -0.10 -10.65 -17.24
CA SER A 94 -0.72 -11.91 -16.80
C SER A 94 -2.07 -12.09 -17.47
N LEU A 95 -2.45 -13.35 -17.70
CA LEU A 95 -3.79 -13.67 -18.14
C LEU A 95 -4.79 -13.29 -17.04
N GLN A 96 -5.85 -12.59 -17.44
CA GLN A 96 -6.95 -12.29 -16.53
C GLN A 96 -7.79 -13.56 -16.35
N GLN A 97 -7.70 -14.18 -15.17
CA GLN A 97 -8.65 -15.23 -14.78
C GLN A 97 -9.96 -14.56 -14.36
N LYS A 98 -11.07 -15.04 -14.92
CA LYS A 98 -12.42 -14.58 -14.57
C LYS A 98 -12.98 -15.42 -13.42
N GLY A 99 -13.72 -14.77 -12.51
CA GLY A 99 -14.31 -15.38 -11.31
C GLY A 99 -13.50 -15.13 -10.06
#